data_AF-A0A949FBV9-F1
#
_entry.id   AF-A0A949FBV9-F1
#
_cell.length_a   1.000
_cell.length_b   1.000
_cell.length_c   1.000
_cell.angle_alpha   90.00
_cell.angle_beta   90.00
_cell.angle_gamma   90.00
#
_symmetry.space_group_name_H-M   'P 1'
#
loop_
_entity.id
_entity.type
_entity.pdbx_description
1 polymer ?
#
loop_
_entity_poly.entity_id
_entity_poly.type
_entity_poly.pdbx_seq_one_letter_code
_entity_poly.pdbx_strand_id
1 'polypeptide(L)' 'MGIKARLRIVGELFRFLWERKLWWMMPIVIVLLLFGLLIFFTQSSAVAPFIYTLF' A
#
# COMPACT_ATOMS: atom_id res chain seq x y z
N MET A 1 3.02 25.78 3.05
CA MET A 1 3.92 24.90 2.27
C MET A 1 4.02 23.48 2.88
N GLY A 2 2.90 22.80 3.18
CA GLY A 2 2.93 21.54 3.96
C GLY A 2 2.89 20.23 3.15
N ILE A 3 1.94 20.11 2.22
CA ILE A 3 1.70 18.85 1.48
C ILE A 3 2.74 18.59 0.38
N LYS A 4 3.12 19.63 -0.38
CA LYS A 4 4.08 19.50 -1.49
C LYS A 4 5.46 19.02 -1.01
N ALA A 5 5.89 19.48 0.17
CA ALA A 5 7.15 19.04 0.78
C ALA A 5 7.11 17.56 1.17
N ARG A 6 5.99 17.08 1.74
CA ARG A 6 5.82 15.67 2.12
C ARG A 6 5.81 14.74 0.91
N LEU A 7 5.13 15.13 -0.17
CA LEU A 7 5.12 14.36 -1.42
C LEU A 7 6.51 14.29 -2.06
N ARG A 8 7.30 15.36 -1.94
CA ARG A 8 8.70 15.36 -2.42
C ARG A 8 9.56 14.33 -1.69
N ILE A 9 9.43 14.22 -0.37
CA ILE A 9 10.19 13.25 0.44
C ILE A 9 9.85 11.81 0.00
N VAL A 10 8.58 11.52 -0.27
CA VAL A 10 8.17 10.20 -0.79
C VAL A 10 8.80 9.93 -2.16
N GLY A 11 8.80 10.92 -3.06
CA GLY A 11 9.46 10.80 -4.35
C GLY A 11 10.97 10.58 -4.28
N GLU A 12 11.66 11.27 -3.36
CA GLU A 12 13.10 11.08 -3.09
C GLU A 12 13.39 9.67 -2.56
N LEU A 13 12.52 9.13 -1.69
CA LEU A 13 12.62 7.76 -1.19
C LEU A 13 12.46 6.73 -2.32
N PHE A 14 11.47 6.90 -3.20
CA PHE A 14 11.28 6.02 -4.34
C PHE A 14 12.47 6.06 -5.31
N ARG A 15 13.02 7.25 -5.54
CA ARG A 15 14.22 7.43 -6.36
C ARG A 15 15.43 6.70 -5.76
N PHE A 16 15.63 6.79 -4.44
CA PHE A 16 16.68 6.07 -3.73
C PHE A 16 16.53 4.54 -3.84
N LEU A 17 15.30 4.03 -3.69
CA LEU A 17 15.02 2.59 -3.82
C LEU A 17 15.34 2.09 -5.24
N TRP A 18 15.04 2.90 -6.26
CA TRP A 18 15.35 2.60 -7.66
C TRP A 18 16.85 2.61 -7.97
N GLU A 19 17.57 3.63 -7.47
CA GLU A 19 19.03 3.73 -7.60
C GLU A 19 19.75 2.55 -6.95
N ARG A 20 19.24 2.05 -5.81
CA ARG A 20 19.79 0.86 -5.13
C ARG A 20 19.32 -0.48 -5.72
N LYS A 21 18.52 -0.46 -6.79
CA LYS A 21 17.92 -1.66 -7.41
C LYS A 21 17.21 -2.56 -6.39
N LEU A 22 16.54 -1.98 -5.40
CA LEU A 22 15.73 -2.73 -4.43
C LEU A 22 14.34 -3.07 -5.01
N TRP A 23 14.31 -3.57 -6.25
CA TRP A 23 13.09 -3.94 -6.97
C TRP A 23 12.27 -5.00 -6.26
N TRP A 24 12.92 -5.81 -5.43
CA TRP A 24 12.29 -6.85 -4.62
C TRP A 24 11.43 -6.31 -3.48
N MET A 25 11.59 -5.04 -3.11
CA MET A 25 10.73 -4.40 -2.10
C MET A 25 9.37 -4.00 -2.67
N MET A 26 9.29 -3.74 -3.98
CA MET A 26 8.04 -3.40 -4.67
C MET A 26 6.93 -4.44 -4.42
N PRO A 27 7.15 -5.76 -4.63
CA PRO A 27 6.11 -6.75 -4.39
C PRO A 27 5.66 -6.80 -2.92
N ILE A 28 6.56 -6.62 -1.95
CA ILE A 28 6.20 -6.57 -0.52
C ILE A 28 5.30 -5.36 -0.24
N VAL A 29 5.67 -4.18 -0.74
CA VAL A 29 4.87 -2.96 -0.58
C VAL A 29 3.49 -3.11 -1.23
N ILE A 30 3.41 -3.74 -2.41
CA ILE A 30 2.14 -4.01 -3.10
C ILE A 30 1.25 -4.93 -2.26
N VAL A 31 1.79 -6.03 -1.73
CA VAL A 31 1.03 -6.96 -0.88
C VAL A 31 0.51 -6.25 0.37
N LEU A 32 1.34 -5.43 1.03
CA LEU A 32 0.92 -4.65 2.20
C LEU A 32 -0.19 -3.64 1.87
N LEU A 33 -0.12 -2.97 0.72
CA LEU A 33 -1.17 -2.06 0.26
C LEU A 33 -2.47 -2.82 -0.06
N LEU A 34 -2.36 -4.00 -0.68
CA LEU A 34 -3.51 -4.86 -0.95
C LEU A 34 -4.17 -5.32 0.35
N PHE A 35 -3.41 -5.74 1.36
CA PHE A 35 -3.98 -6.06 2.67
C PHE A 35 -4.61 -4.84 3.35
N GLY A 36 -3.97 -3.67 3.28
CA GLY A 36 -4.54 -2.43 3.80
C GLY A 36 -5.86 -2.06 3.13
N LEU A 37 -5.95 -2.19 1.81
CA LEU A 37 -7.19 -2.03 1.04
C LEU A 37 -8.23 -3.08 1.43
N LEU A 38 -7.83 -4.33 1.54
CA LEU A 38 -8.71 -5.43 1.90
C LEU A 38 -9.34 -5.14 3.27
N ILE A 39 -8.54 -4.83 4.30
CA ILE A 39 -9.00 -4.45 5.64
C ILE A 39 -9.88 -3.20 5.60
N PHE A 40 -9.55 -2.20 4.79
CA PHE A 40 -10.37 -1.01 4.65
C PHE A 40 -11.76 -1.34 4.09
N PHE A 41 -11.83 -2.23 3.09
CA PHE A 41 -13.10 -2.67 2.51
C PHE A 41 -13.86 -3.67 3.40
N THR A 42 -13.18 -4.47 4.22
CA THR A 42 -13.86 -5.39 5.17
C THR A 42 -14.59 -4.64 6.28
N GLN A 43 -14.16 -3.43 6.63
CA GLN A 43 -14.90 -2.58 7.56
C GLN A 43 -16.24 -2.11 6.99
N SER A 44 -16.39 -2.06 5.66
CA SER A 44 -17.70 -1.87 5.05
C SER A 44 -18.47 -3.20 5.15
N SER A 45 -19.55 -3.22 5.94
CA SER A 45 -20.38 -4.40 6.22
C SER A 45 -20.83 -5.18 4.96
N ALA A 46 -20.78 -4.57 3.77
CA ALA A 46 -21.12 -5.18 2.49
C ALA A 46 -20.15 -6.28 2.05
N VAL A 47 -18.87 -6.24 2.45
CA VAL A 47 -17.85 -7.22 2.03
C VAL A 47 -17.70 -8.37 3.03
N ALA A 48 -18.10 -8.15 4.29
CA ALA A 48 -18.04 -9.15 5.36
C ALA A 48 -18.67 -10.52 5.00
N PRO A 49 -19.85 -10.62 4.36
CA PRO A 49 -20.48 -11.90 4.06
C PRO A 49 -19.64 -12.77 3.10
N PHE A 50 -18.93 -12.15 2.14
CA PHE A 50 -18.12 -12.87 1.15
C PHE A 50 -16.86 -13.49 1.76
N ILE A 51 -16.32 -12.87 2.81
CA ILE A 51 -15.18 -13.41 3.55
C ILE A 51 -15.65 -14.63 4.35
N TYR A 52 -16.76 -14.52 5.09
CA TYR A 52 -17.29 -15.64 5.86
C TYR A 52 -17.78 -16.82 5.03
N THR A 53 -18.07 -16.66 3.74
CA THR A 53 -18.44 -17.78 2.86
C THR A 53 -17.26 -18.54 2.27
N LEU A 54 -16.05 -17.96 2.29
CA LEU A 54 -14.84 -18.55 1.72
C LEU A 54 -13.96 -19.27 2.77
N PHE A 55 -14.29 -19.15 4.06
CA PHE A 55 -13.63 -19.78 5.20
C PHE A 55 -14.65 -20.62 5.98
#